data_AF-A0A0S4KJU3-F1
#
_entry.id   AF-A0A0S4KJU3-F1
#
_cell.length_a   1.000
_cell.length_b   1.000
_cell.length_c   1.000
_cell.angle_alpha   90.00
_cell.angle_beta   90.00
_cell.angle_gamma   90.00
#
_symmetry.space_group_name_H-M   'P 1'
#
loop_
_entity.id
_entity.type
_entity.pdbx_description
1 polymer ?
#
loop_
_entity_poly.entity_id
_entity_poly.type
_entity_poly.pdbx_seq_one_letter_code
_entity_poly.pdbx_strand_id
1 'polypeptide(L)'
;MKRAPDQDPETTFCVVHGINDIPKFTEADWDFVFECKQAVFARTMPEQKQAIVHHLHKLGAIVAMTGDGVNDAAALKVAHVGIAMGSGSAVARDAAQVVLLNDDFGAIVDGIREGRLIFENLKKCVAYVLSHLVPEVAPFLVTIIGGLPLGIQTLVILFIDLGTELFPAVMLAYEEPEDSIMLNPPRTPDQHLVTGKMMILTYTLVGLIETIMCYWGFMWVFYKEGYKVNDLWNTNTDWSTEPSDFDDDDTVRYMNLCLANTKYEGSCADTYQWFEYRQTTLARAQAAYFLHLVWAQFGNIFCRRTQVNSGISWERIKANPRLLLGMLVSLCIGVCVIYLPGLQHVCKVDPIWIKYVFTGCWIIPIYVFLEELRKYFIRRDLPKRNFLYRLTVY
;
A
#
# COMPACT_ATOMS: atom_id res chain seq x y z
N MET A 1 28.62 -31.90 -27.91
CA MET A 1 27.43 -32.78 -27.81
C MET A 1 27.00 -33.25 -29.19
N LYS A 2 26.81 -34.55 -29.43
CA LYS A 2 26.13 -35.03 -30.65
C LYS A 2 24.63 -34.85 -30.42
N ARG A 3 24.07 -33.79 -30.97
CA ARG A 3 22.63 -33.49 -31.04
C ARG A 3 21.91 -34.70 -31.65
N ALA A 4 21.06 -35.39 -30.89
CA ALA A 4 20.03 -36.22 -31.47
C ALA A 4 18.87 -35.27 -31.83
N PRO A 5 18.43 -35.21 -33.10
CA PRO A 5 17.42 -34.24 -33.56
C PRO A 5 16.04 -34.40 -32.91
N ASP A 6 15.82 -35.47 -32.13
CA ASP A 6 14.49 -35.89 -31.65
C ASP A 6 14.37 -35.89 -30.10
N GLN A 7 15.30 -35.26 -29.37
CA GLN A 7 15.24 -35.20 -27.91
C GLN A 7 14.42 -34.01 -27.41
N ASP A 8 13.38 -34.33 -26.63
CA ASP A 8 12.56 -33.35 -25.92
C ASP A 8 13.39 -32.70 -24.77
N PRO A 9 13.62 -31.37 -24.81
CA PRO A 9 14.39 -30.66 -23.78
C PRO A 9 13.84 -30.88 -22.36
N GLU A 10 12.51 -30.98 -22.20
CA GLU A 10 11.86 -31.11 -20.89
C GLU A 10 12.13 -32.46 -20.21
N THR A 11 12.68 -33.44 -20.92
CA THR A 11 13.00 -34.78 -20.38
C THR A 11 14.49 -35.08 -20.37
N THR A 12 15.33 -34.18 -20.87
CA THR A 12 16.76 -34.42 -21.10
C THR A 12 17.65 -33.89 -19.98
N PHE A 13 18.65 -34.67 -19.59
CA PHE A 13 19.69 -34.29 -18.62
C PHE A 13 20.99 -33.95 -19.37
N CYS A 14 21.50 -32.74 -19.20
CA CYS A 14 22.58 -32.19 -19.99
C CYS A 14 23.85 -32.03 -19.13
N VAL A 15 24.93 -32.74 -19.47
CA VAL A 15 26.23 -32.59 -18.80
C VAL A 15 27.21 -31.94 -19.78
N VAL A 16 27.72 -30.77 -19.42
CA VAL A 16 28.61 -29.94 -20.26
C VAL A 16 30.01 -29.94 -19.64
N HIS A 17 31.03 -30.31 -20.43
CA HIS A 17 32.41 -30.25 -19.99
C HIS A 17 33.04 -28.89 -20.37
N GLY A 18 33.42 -28.10 -19.37
CA GLY A 18 33.89 -26.72 -19.53
C GLY A 18 35.05 -26.56 -20.50
N ILE A 19 36.03 -27.45 -20.48
CA ILE A 19 37.21 -27.35 -21.35
C ILE A 19 36.92 -27.76 -22.80
N ASN A 20 36.02 -28.73 -23.01
CA ASN A 20 35.87 -29.41 -24.31
C ASN A 20 34.67 -28.93 -25.11
N ASP A 21 33.61 -28.52 -24.41
CA ASP A 21 32.31 -28.19 -24.97
C ASP A 21 32.07 -26.67 -25.02
N ILE A 22 32.23 -25.96 -23.90
CA ILE A 22 31.92 -24.50 -23.80
C ILE A 22 32.62 -23.66 -24.89
N PRO A 23 33.91 -23.85 -25.22
CA PRO A 23 34.58 -23.05 -26.25
C PRO A 23 34.00 -23.25 -27.66
N LYS A 24 33.21 -24.30 -27.88
CA LYS A 24 32.57 -24.64 -29.16
C LYS A 24 31.09 -24.29 -29.19
N PHE A 25 30.53 -23.79 -28.08
CA PHE A 25 29.11 -23.47 -27.99
C PHE A 25 28.77 -22.28 -28.88
N THR A 26 27.73 -22.46 -29.68
CA THR A 26 26.97 -21.38 -30.32
C THR A 26 25.87 -20.87 -29.38
N GLU A 27 25.26 -19.73 -29.68
CA GLU A 27 24.11 -19.23 -28.88
C GLU A 27 22.97 -20.27 -28.84
N ALA A 28 22.72 -21.01 -29.92
CA ALA A 28 21.71 -22.07 -29.96
C ALA A 28 22.06 -23.27 -29.04
N ASP A 29 23.34 -23.55 -28.82
CA ASP A 29 23.75 -24.61 -27.87
C ASP A 29 23.53 -24.16 -26.42
N TRP A 30 23.69 -22.87 -26.13
CA TRP A 30 23.36 -22.31 -24.81
C TRP A 30 21.87 -22.39 -24.53
N ASP A 31 21.04 -21.94 -25.47
CA ASP A 31 19.57 -21.97 -25.33
C ASP A 31 19.09 -23.40 -25.05
N PHE A 32 19.55 -24.39 -25.84
CA PHE A 32 19.21 -25.79 -25.64
C PHE A 32 19.60 -26.31 -24.25
N VAL A 33 20.82 -26.02 -23.79
CA VAL A 33 21.28 -26.48 -22.48
C VAL A 33 20.45 -25.90 -21.33
N PHE A 34 19.99 -24.66 -21.45
CA PHE A 34 19.13 -24.02 -20.45
C PHE A 34 17.66 -24.44 -20.54
N GLU A 35 17.19 -24.91 -21.70
CA GLU A 35 15.89 -25.56 -21.85
C GLU A 35 15.86 -26.99 -21.29
N CYS A 36 17.03 -27.64 -21.12
CA CYS A 36 17.10 -28.96 -20.50
C CYS A 36 16.54 -28.93 -19.06
N LYS A 37 15.82 -29.98 -18.67
CA LYS A 37 15.29 -30.12 -17.29
C LYS A 37 16.36 -30.01 -16.20
N GLN A 38 17.54 -30.54 -16.46
CA GLN A 38 18.70 -30.42 -15.57
C GLN A 38 19.97 -30.25 -16.39
N ALA A 39 20.76 -29.24 -16.03
CA ALA A 39 22.06 -28.96 -16.63
C ALA A 39 23.16 -29.00 -15.57
N VAL A 40 24.27 -29.69 -15.87
CA VAL A 40 25.45 -29.77 -15.02
C VAL A 40 26.67 -29.32 -15.83
N PHE A 41 27.30 -28.23 -15.39
CA PHE A 41 28.55 -27.75 -15.95
C PHE A 41 29.72 -28.24 -15.09
N ALA A 42 30.57 -29.10 -15.65
CA ALA A 42 31.70 -29.69 -14.94
C ALA A 42 33.03 -29.17 -15.50
N ARG A 43 34.07 -29.12 -14.65
CA ARG A 43 35.43 -28.68 -15.04
C ARG A 43 35.44 -27.30 -15.70
N THR A 44 34.69 -26.36 -15.13
CA THR A 44 34.59 -24.98 -15.61
C THR A 44 35.70 -24.09 -15.06
N MET A 45 36.21 -23.18 -15.91
CA MET A 45 37.10 -22.10 -15.50
C MET A 45 36.31 -20.93 -14.89
N PRO A 46 36.93 -20.06 -14.06
CA PRO A 46 36.24 -18.92 -13.45
C PRO A 46 35.50 -18.02 -14.45
N GLU A 47 36.12 -17.72 -15.60
CA GLU A 47 35.53 -16.91 -16.67
C GLU A 47 34.30 -17.58 -17.29
N GLN A 48 34.29 -18.92 -17.34
CA GLN A 48 33.17 -19.70 -17.85
C GLN A 48 31.99 -19.69 -16.88
N LYS A 49 32.24 -19.68 -15.56
CA LYS A 49 31.16 -19.52 -14.56
C LYS A 49 30.47 -18.17 -14.74
N GLN A 50 31.24 -17.11 -14.96
CA GLN A 50 30.70 -15.79 -15.28
C GLN A 50 29.89 -15.80 -16.58
N ALA A 51 30.40 -16.45 -17.64
CA ALA A 51 29.69 -16.57 -18.90
C ALA A 51 28.34 -17.28 -18.75
N ILE A 52 28.27 -18.37 -17.97
CA ILE A 52 27.01 -19.08 -17.67
C ILE A 52 25.97 -18.13 -17.07
N VAL A 53 26.37 -17.32 -16.07
CA VAL A 53 25.47 -16.34 -15.44
C VAL A 53 25.02 -15.28 -16.46
N HIS A 54 25.91 -14.80 -17.32
CA HIS A 54 25.55 -13.83 -18.36
C HIS A 54 24.56 -14.39 -19.40
N HIS A 55 24.67 -15.64 -19.82
CA HIS A 55 23.71 -16.23 -20.75
C HIS A 55 22.34 -16.44 -20.08
N LEU A 56 22.30 -16.85 -18.81
CA LEU A 56 21.04 -16.89 -18.05
C LEU A 56 20.38 -15.51 -17.93
N HIS A 57 21.18 -14.45 -17.78
CA HIS A 57 20.65 -13.07 -17.80
C HIS A 57 20.07 -12.69 -19.17
N LYS A 58 20.70 -13.09 -20.28
CA LYS A 58 20.17 -12.85 -21.63
C LYS A 58 18.80 -13.50 -21.85
N LEU A 59 18.56 -14.65 -21.21
CA LEU A 59 17.27 -15.34 -21.20
C LEU A 59 16.23 -14.69 -20.27
N GLY A 60 16.58 -13.60 -19.58
CA GLY A 60 15.69 -12.89 -18.66
C GLY A 60 15.53 -13.58 -17.30
N ALA A 61 16.37 -14.56 -16.96
CA ALA A 61 16.30 -15.23 -15.66
C ALA A 61 16.91 -14.37 -14.54
N ILE A 62 16.31 -14.43 -13.35
CA ILE A 62 16.90 -13.89 -12.12
C ILE A 62 17.78 -14.97 -11.51
N VAL A 63 19.09 -14.72 -11.48
CA VAL A 63 20.11 -15.71 -11.11
C VAL A 63 20.68 -15.42 -9.73
N ALA A 64 20.57 -16.39 -8.83
CA ALA A 64 21.36 -16.45 -7.62
C ALA A 64 22.51 -17.45 -7.80
N MET A 65 23.72 -17.07 -7.38
CA MET A 65 24.88 -17.96 -7.41
C MET A 65 25.36 -18.21 -5.99
N THR A 66 25.68 -19.47 -5.68
CA THR A 66 26.33 -19.86 -4.42
C THR A 66 27.77 -20.29 -4.68
N GLY A 67 28.70 -19.91 -3.81
CA GLY A 67 30.11 -20.28 -3.96
C GLY A 67 30.95 -19.94 -2.72
N ASP A 68 32.15 -20.49 -2.66
CA ASP A 68 33.06 -20.38 -1.52
C ASP A 68 34.50 -20.04 -1.96
N GLY A 69 34.88 -20.41 -3.18
CA GLY A 69 36.22 -20.22 -3.70
C GLY A 69 36.47 -18.86 -4.35
N VAL A 70 37.75 -18.49 -4.46
CA VAL A 70 38.21 -17.32 -5.24
C VAL A 70 37.76 -17.42 -6.70
N ASN A 71 37.65 -18.65 -7.21
CA ASN A 71 37.17 -18.97 -8.56
C ASN A 71 35.70 -18.61 -8.80
N ASP A 72 34.91 -18.44 -7.73
CA ASP A 72 33.50 -18.08 -7.82
C ASP A 72 33.26 -16.57 -7.75
N ALA A 73 34.25 -15.80 -7.31
CA ALA A 73 34.10 -14.38 -7.01
C ALA A 73 33.56 -13.56 -8.18
N ALA A 74 34.09 -13.77 -9.40
CA ALA A 74 33.63 -13.05 -10.59
C ALA A 74 32.16 -13.35 -10.90
N ALA A 75 31.74 -14.60 -10.79
CA ALA A 75 30.39 -15.03 -11.11
C ALA A 75 29.41 -14.68 -9.97
N LEU A 76 29.84 -14.72 -8.70
CA LEU A 76 29.10 -14.22 -7.53
C LEU A 76 28.80 -12.73 -7.68
N LYS A 77 29.77 -11.95 -8.15
CA LYS A 77 29.61 -10.50 -8.34
C LYS A 77 28.64 -10.15 -9.46
N VAL A 78 28.62 -10.99 -10.50
CA VAL A 78 27.81 -10.78 -11.71
C VAL A 78 26.38 -11.27 -11.53
N ALA A 79 26.14 -12.27 -10.69
CA ALA A 79 24.81 -12.74 -10.36
C ALA A 79 23.95 -11.61 -9.75
N HIS A 80 22.62 -11.73 -9.89
CA HIS A 80 21.71 -10.78 -9.25
C HIS A 80 21.83 -10.85 -7.72
N VAL A 81 22.07 -12.06 -7.19
CA VAL A 81 22.40 -12.30 -5.78
C VAL A 81 23.50 -13.35 -5.70
N GLY A 82 24.71 -12.94 -5.37
CA GLY A 82 25.80 -13.80 -4.94
C GLY A 82 25.66 -14.16 -3.47
N ILE A 83 25.80 -15.45 -3.16
CA ILE A 83 25.68 -16.03 -1.82
C ILE A 83 27.01 -16.75 -1.51
N ALA A 84 27.75 -16.25 -0.53
CA ALA A 84 29.00 -16.84 -0.10
C ALA A 84 28.84 -17.68 1.18
N MET A 85 29.63 -18.73 1.29
CA MET A 85 29.79 -19.49 2.54
C MET A 85 30.62 -18.67 3.55
N GLY A 86 30.28 -18.74 4.83
CA GLY A 86 31.03 -18.10 5.92
C GLY A 86 32.46 -18.63 6.03
N SER A 87 32.65 -19.94 5.85
CA SER A 87 33.97 -20.57 5.72
C SER A 87 34.66 -20.32 4.37
N GLY A 88 33.98 -19.68 3.42
CA GLY A 88 34.52 -19.34 2.10
C GLY A 88 35.70 -18.36 2.17
N SER A 89 36.43 -18.28 1.05
CA SER A 89 37.54 -17.35 0.88
C SER A 89 37.10 -15.90 1.10
N ALA A 90 38.01 -15.06 1.60
CA ALA A 90 37.72 -13.63 1.82
C ALA A 90 37.23 -12.95 0.53
N VAL A 91 37.83 -13.29 -0.61
CA VAL A 91 37.44 -12.76 -1.93
C VAL A 91 36.01 -13.17 -2.30
N ALA A 92 35.57 -14.39 -2.00
CA ALA A 92 34.20 -14.82 -2.27
C ALA A 92 33.19 -14.08 -1.37
N ARG A 93 33.50 -13.92 -0.08
CA ARG A 93 32.64 -13.17 0.86
C ARG A 93 32.50 -11.70 0.48
N ASP A 94 33.59 -11.07 0.04
CA ASP A 94 33.58 -9.66 -0.41
C ASP A 94 32.84 -9.48 -1.75
N ALA A 95 32.81 -10.51 -2.59
CA ALA A 95 32.11 -10.47 -3.88
C ALA A 95 30.59 -10.68 -3.77
N ALA A 96 30.13 -11.42 -2.76
CA ALA A 96 28.73 -11.79 -2.55
C ALA A 96 27.90 -10.68 -1.87
N GLN A 97 26.58 -10.68 -2.11
CA GLN A 97 25.63 -9.80 -1.41
C GLN A 97 25.10 -10.42 -0.11
N VAL A 98 25.12 -11.74 0.00
CA VAL A 98 24.68 -12.49 1.17
C VAL A 98 25.81 -13.43 1.61
N VAL A 99 26.05 -13.50 2.92
CA VAL A 99 27.04 -14.43 3.50
C VAL A 99 26.35 -15.34 4.52
N LEU A 100 26.47 -16.65 4.32
CA LEU A 100 25.92 -17.66 5.22
C LEU A 100 26.91 -17.93 6.36
N LEU A 101 26.79 -17.19 7.46
CA LEU A 101 27.75 -17.23 8.57
C LEU A 101 27.97 -18.63 9.18
N ASN A 102 26.93 -19.47 9.21
CA ASN A 102 26.97 -20.82 9.77
C ASN A 102 27.13 -21.92 8.72
N ASP A 103 27.39 -21.56 7.45
CA ASP A 103 27.48 -22.49 6.32
C ASP A 103 26.24 -23.40 6.11
N ASP A 104 25.10 -23.02 6.68
CA ASP A 104 23.85 -23.75 6.50
C ASP A 104 23.18 -23.38 5.18
N PHE A 105 23.19 -24.32 4.24
CA PHE A 105 22.55 -24.15 2.93
C PHE A 105 21.02 -24.04 3.04
N GLY A 106 20.42 -24.56 4.13
CA GLY A 106 18.98 -24.44 4.42
C GLY A 106 18.51 -22.98 4.51
N ALA A 107 19.38 -22.08 4.96
CA ALA A 107 19.09 -20.64 5.06
C ALA A 107 18.76 -20.00 3.70
N ILE A 108 19.15 -20.60 2.58
CA ILE A 108 18.76 -20.13 1.24
C ILE A 108 17.26 -20.35 1.00
N VAL A 109 16.71 -21.48 1.46
CA VAL A 109 15.28 -21.77 1.34
C VAL A 109 14.47 -20.79 2.18
N ASP A 110 14.92 -20.51 3.40
CA ASP A 110 14.33 -19.49 4.27
C ASP A 110 14.45 -18.09 3.66
N GLY A 111 15.60 -17.74 3.09
CA GLY A 111 15.80 -16.48 2.38
C GLY A 111 14.87 -16.31 1.18
N ILE A 112 14.63 -17.37 0.40
CA ILE A 112 13.64 -17.36 -0.70
C ILE A 112 12.23 -17.15 -0.15
N ARG A 113 11.88 -17.83 0.96
CA ARG A 113 10.58 -17.67 1.62
C ARG A 113 10.36 -16.23 2.09
N GLU A 114 11.33 -15.66 2.79
CA GLU A 114 11.28 -14.27 3.28
C GLU A 114 11.27 -13.27 2.13
N GLY A 115 12.04 -13.50 1.06
CA GLY A 115 12.04 -12.66 -0.13
C GLY A 115 10.68 -12.63 -0.86
N ARG A 116 9.99 -13.77 -0.92
CA ARG A 116 8.61 -13.82 -1.44
C ARG A 116 7.63 -13.12 -0.50
N LEU A 117 7.76 -13.35 0.81
CA LEU A 117 6.90 -12.77 1.84
C LEU A 117 6.96 -11.25 1.82
N ILE A 118 8.17 -10.68 1.85
CA ILE A 118 8.34 -9.23 1.86
C ILE A 118 7.80 -8.60 0.58
N PHE A 119 7.92 -9.26 -0.58
CA PHE A 119 7.36 -8.77 -1.83
C PHE A 119 5.82 -8.69 -1.78
N GLU A 120 5.16 -9.74 -1.30
CA GLU A 120 3.69 -9.74 -1.11
C GLU A 120 3.25 -8.69 -0.08
N ASN A 121 3.96 -8.58 1.03
CA ASN A 121 3.65 -7.60 2.07
C ASN A 121 3.89 -6.16 1.60
N LEU A 122 4.91 -5.91 0.79
CA LEU A 122 5.14 -4.60 0.16
C LEU A 122 4.00 -4.24 -0.79
N LYS A 123 3.43 -5.19 -1.54
CA LYS A 123 2.21 -4.92 -2.35
C LYS A 123 1.04 -4.48 -1.47
N LYS A 124 0.82 -5.16 -0.34
CA LYS A 124 -0.25 -4.82 0.62
C LYS A 124 -0.02 -3.43 1.21
N CYS A 125 1.21 -3.11 1.60
CA CYS A 125 1.62 -1.79 2.10
C CYS A 125 1.39 -0.69 1.06
N VAL A 126 1.81 -0.90 -0.18
CA VAL A 126 1.61 0.10 -1.24
C VAL A 126 0.12 0.27 -1.55
N ALA A 127 -0.65 -0.82 -1.67
CA ALA A 127 -2.09 -0.71 -1.89
C ALA A 127 -2.84 -0.07 -0.72
N TYR A 128 -2.32 -0.19 0.50
CA TYR A 128 -2.83 0.51 1.67
C TYR A 128 -2.60 2.02 1.55
N VAL A 129 -1.34 2.44 1.36
CA VAL A 129 -0.96 3.87 1.24
C VAL A 129 -1.58 4.55 0.03
N LEU A 130 -1.78 3.83 -1.08
CA LEU A 130 -2.40 4.43 -2.26
C LEU A 130 -3.89 4.69 -2.07
N SER A 131 -4.58 4.08 -1.11
CA SER A 131 -6.04 4.25 -1.03
C SER A 131 -6.48 5.61 -0.50
N HIS A 132 -5.76 6.18 0.48
CA HIS A 132 -6.12 7.47 1.07
C HIS A 132 -5.80 8.68 0.18
N LEU A 133 -5.04 8.50 -0.91
CA LEU A 133 -4.77 9.60 -1.85
C LEU A 133 -6.06 10.15 -2.50
N VAL A 134 -7.07 9.31 -2.71
CA VAL A 134 -8.35 9.72 -3.31
C VAL A 134 -9.17 10.60 -2.36
N PRO A 135 -9.44 10.23 -1.10
CA PRO A 135 -10.10 11.12 -0.15
C PRO A 135 -9.29 12.38 0.21
N GLU A 136 -8.00 12.45 -0.11
CA GLU A 136 -7.22 13.69 0.06
C GLU A 136 -7.38 14.66 -1.10
N VAL A 137 -7.42 14.15 -2.34
CA VAL A 137 -7.59 14.98 -3.54
C VAL A 137 -9.06 15.33 -3.79
N ALA A 138 -9.99 14.45 -3.45
CA ALA A 138 -11.41 14.64 -3.69
C ALA A 138 -12.00 15.93 -3.06
N PRO A 139 -11.64 16.35 -1.83
CA PRO A 139 -11.95 17.67 -1.27
C PRO A 139 -11.73 18.83 -2.22
N PHE A 140 -10.55 18.91 -2.84
CA PHE A 140 -10.23 20.00 -3.76
C PHE A 140 -11.08 19.96 -5.02
N LEU A 141 -11.24 18.77 -5.61
CA LEU A 141 -12.05 18.60 -6.83
C LEU A 141 -13.52 18.96 -6.59
N VAL A 142 -14.09 18.51 -5.49
CA VAL A 142 -15.49 18.77 -5.13
C VAL A 142 -15.70 20.25 -4.77
N THR A 143 -14.74 20.90 -4.12
CA THR A 143 -14.80 22.35 -3.90
C THR A 143 -14.77 23.13 -5.23
N ILE A 144 -13.94 22.74 -6.19
CA ILE A 144 -13.83 23.41 -7.50
C ILE A 144 -15.09 23.17 -8.36
N ILE A 145 -15.59 21.93 -8.41
CA ILE A 145 -16.66 21.54 -9.33
C ILE A 145 -18.04 21.76 -8.71
N GLY A 146 -18.21 21.42 -7.43
CA GLY A 146 -19.48 21.49 -6.71
C GLY A 146 -19.63 22.70 -5.79
N GLY A 147 -18.60 23.52 -5.65
CA GLY A 147 -18.66 24.72 -4.81
C GLY A 147 -18.91 24.43 -3.33
N LEU A 148 -18.61 23.21 -2.85
CA LEU A 148 -18.69 22.87 -1.43
C LEU A 148 -17.51 23.46 -0.64
N PRO A 149 -17.69 23.78 0.65
CA PRO A 149 -16.58 24.17 1.53
C PRO A 149 -15.47 23.11 1.53
N LEU A 150 -14.22 23.56 1.68
CA LEU A 150 -13.05 22.69 1.61
C LEU A 150 -13.11 21.61 2.70
N GLY A 151 -13.12 20.34 2.27
CA GLY A 151 -13.31 19.17 3.14
C GLY A 151 -12.16 18.88 4.11
N ILE A 152 -10.91 19.16 3.72
CA ILE A 152 -9.72 18.93 4.54
C ILE A 152 -8.65 19.97 4.22
N GLN A 153 -7.83 20.32 5.21
CA GLN A 153 -6.73 21.28 5.03
C GLN A 153 -5.43 20.59 4.60
N THR A 154 -4.61 21.30 3.82
CA THR A 154 -3.33 20.80 3.31
C THR A 154 -2.36 20.36 4.41
N LEU A 155 -2.30 21.09 5.53
CA LEU A 155 -1.42 20.71 6.65
C LEU A 155 -1.89 19.43 7.34
N VAL A 156 -3.21 19.18 7.38
CA VAL A 156 -3.78 17.98 7.97
C VAL A 156 -3.51 16.75 7.08
N ILE A 157 -3.49 16.92 5.75
CA ILE A 157 -3.05 15.89 4.80
C ILE A 157 -1.63 15.42 5.15
N LEU A 158 -0.70 16.34 5.40
CA LEU A 158 0.67 15.97 5.80
C LEU A 158 0.72 15.14 7.10
N PHE A 159 -0.20 15.39 8.05
CA PHE A 159 -0.31 14.58 9.27
C PHE A 159 -0.89 13.19 9.01
N ILE A 160 -1.70 13.02 7.96
CA ILE A 160 -2.16 11.70 7.51
C ILE A 160 -0.95 10.93 6.95
N ASP A 161 -0.34 11.47 5.89
CA ASP A 161 0.74 10.83 5.14
C ASP A 161 1.97 10.51 5.99
N LEU A 162 2.44 11.47 6.79
CA LEU A 162 3.68 11.35 7.56
C LEU A 162 3.46 10.92 9.01
N GLY A 163 2.20 10.90 9.47
CA GLY A 163 1.84 10.65 10.86
C GLY A 163 1.00 9.40 11.05
N THR A 164 -0.30 9.50 10.76
CA THR A 164 -1.26 8.44 11.10
C THR A 164 -1.08 7.18 10.26
N GLU A 165 -0.65 7.30 9.00
CA GLU A 165 -0.57 6.16 8.07
C GLU A 165 0.77 5.41 8.11
N LEU A 166 1.84 6.08 8.52
CA LEU A 166 3.19 5.52 8.49
C LEU A 166 3.31 4.26 9.36
N PHE A 167 2.79 4.31 10.59
CA PHE A 167 2.90 3.19 11.52
C PHE A 167 2.11 1.96 11.07
N PRO A 168 0.80 2.05 10.75
CA PRO A 168 0.05 0.93 10.22
C PRO A 168 0.66 0.32 8.96
N ALA A 169 1.11 1.16 8.01
CA ALA A 169 1.72 0.71 6.76
C ALA A 169 2.98 -0.15 7.02
N VAL A 170 3.87 0.32 7.91
CA VAL A 170 5.07 -0.44 8.30
C VAL A 170 4.70 -1.73 9.02
N MET A 171 3.69 -1.71 9.90
CA MET A 171 3.27 -2.92 10.61
C MET A 171 2.61 -3.95 9.71
N LEU A 172 2.03 -3.54 8.58
CA LEU A 172 1.53 -4.44 7.53
C LEU A 172 2.67 -5.18 6.82
N ALA A 173 3.90 -4.64 6.82
CA ALA A 173 5.07 -5.34 6.28
C ALA A 173 5.44 -6.61 7.07
N TYR A 174 5.02 -6.69 8.34
CA TYR A 174 5.24 -7.82 9.25
C TYR A 174 4.13 -8.86 9.22
N GLU A 175 3.23 -8.82 8.24
CA GLU A 175 2.18 -9.82 8.12
C GLU A 175 2.77 -11.19 7.76
N GLU A 176 2.21 -12.27 8.32
CA GLU A 176 2.66 -13.63 8.00
C GLU A 176 2.30 -14.04 6.57
N PRO A 177 3.00 -15.03 5.97
CA PRO A 177 2.69 -15.51 4.62
C PRO A 177 1.24 -16.04 4.52
N GLU A 178 0.64 -15.90 3.34
CA GLU A 178 -0.55 -16.68 3.00
C GLU A 178 -0.14 -18.12 2.65
N ASP A 179 -1.02 -19.09 2.86
CA ASP A 179 -0.72 -20.50 2.61
C ASP A 179 -0.21 -20.71 1.18
N SER A 180 0.80 -21.56 1.01
CA SER A 180 1.37 -21.97 -0.30
C SER A 180 2.39 -21.02 -0.97
N ILE A 181 2.96 -20.03 -0.26
CA ILE A 181 3.96 -19.11 -0.87
C ILE A 181 5.15 -19.82 -1.52
N MET A 182 5.61 -20.95 -0.96
CA MET A 182 6.71 -21.76 -1.50
C MET A 182 6.30 -22.74 -2.59
N LEU A 183 5.00 -23.03 -2.72
CA LEU A 183 4.46 -23.92 -3.77
C LEU A 183 4.21 -23.16 -5.08
N ASN A 184 4.06 -21.83 -5.00
CA ASN A 184 3.92 -21.00 -6.19
C ASN A 184 5.24 -20.96 -6.98
N PRO A 185 5.19 -20.99 -8.33
CA PRO A 185 6.38 -20.79 -9.15
C PRO A 185 6.98 -19.39 -8.90
N PRO A 186 8.28 -19.18 -9.17
CA PRO A 186 8.90 -17.87 -9.10
C PRO A 186 8.12 -16.84 -9.93
N ARG A 187 8.05 -15.60 -9.43
CA ARG A 187 7.44 -14.50 -10.17
C ARG A 187 8.19 -14.27 -11.48
N THR A 188 7.45 -13.85 -12.50
CA THR A 188 8.06 -13.42 -13.75
C THR A 188 8.70 -12.02 -13.56
N PRO A 189 9.79 -11.69 -14.26
CA PRO A 189 10.49 -10.41 -14.09
C PRO A 189 9.64 -9.18 -14.40
N ASP A 190 8.66 -9.31 -15.31
CA ASP A 190 7.68 -8.29 -15.72
C ASP A 190 6.59 -8.04 -14.67
N GLN A 191 6.45 -8.93 -13.68
CA GLN A 191 5.52 -8.71 -12.58
C GLN A 191 6.06 -7.63 -11.64
N HIS A 192 5.66 -6.38 -11.92
CA HIS A 192 5.96 -5.23 -11.07
C HIS A 192 5.26 -5.32 -9.71
N LEU A 193 5.86 -4.65 -8.71
CA LEU A 193 5.27 -4.52 -7.38
C LEU A 193 3.92 -3.78 -7.45
N VAL A 194 3.88 -2.68 -8.20
CA VAL A 194 2.68 -1.87 -8.44
C VAL A 194 2.17 -2.18 -9.83
N THR A 195 1.01 -2.81 -9.92
CA THR A 195 0.36 -3.11 -11.21
C THR A 195 -0.73 -2.09 -11.51
N GLY A 196 -0.99 -1.81 -12.79
CA GLY A 196 -2.11 -0.92 -13.19
C GLY A 196 -3.45 -1.41 -12.64
N LYS A 197 -3.64 -2.72 -12.58
CA LYS A 197 -4.80 -3.37 -11.95
C LYS A 197 -4.94 -3.02 -10.47
N MET A 198 -3.84 -3.09 -9.71
CA MET A 198 -3.81 -2.70 -8.30
C MET A 198 -4.20 -1.22 -8.14
N MET A 199 -3.63 -0.33 -8.94
CA MET A 199 -3.92 1.11 -8.88
C MET A 199 -5.39 1.40 -9.17
N ILE A 200 -5.94 0.85 -10.26
CA ILE A 200 -7.34 1.07 -10.64
C ILE A 200 -8.26 0.59 -9.52
N LEU A 201 -8.07 -0.61 -8.98
CA LEU A 201 -8.91 -1.14 -7.92
C LEU A 201 -8.80 -0.30 -6.64
N THR A 202 -7.57 0.08 -6.27
CA THR A 202 -7.32 0.82 -5.03
C THR A 202 -7.89 2.22 -5.10
N TYR A 203 -7.67 2.96 -6.19
CA TYR A 203 -8.20 4.31 -6.32
C TYR A 203 -9.72 4.34 -6.55
N THR A 204 -10.24 3.48 -7.43
CA THR A 204 -11.66 3.59 -7.83
C THR A 204 -12.60 2.88 -6.86
N LEU A 205 -12.26 1.70 -6.35
CA LEU A 205 -13.16 0.98 -5.44
C LEU A 205 -12.96 1.47 -4.01
N VAL A 206 -11.73 1.37 -3.53
CA VAL A 206 -11.40 1.59 -2.11
C VAL A 206 -11.35 3.09 -1.81
N GLY A 207 -10.60 3.87 -2.59
CA GLY A 207 -10.51 5.32 -2.43
C GLY A 207 -11.85 6.06 -2.55
N LEU A 208 -12.76 5.64 -3.45
CA LEU A 208 -14.10 6.26 -3.53
C LEU A 208 -14.98 5.93 -2.33
N ILE A 209 -14.93 4.69 -1.81
CA ILE A 209 -15.69 4.33 -0.61
C ILE A 209 -15.19 5.15 0.59
N GLU A 210 -13.87 5.26 0.76
CA GLU A 210 -13.26 6.10 1.81
C GLU A 210 -13.69 7.56 1.66
N THR A 211 -13.69 8.10 0.44
CA THR A 211 -14.15 9.46 0.14
C THR A 211 -15.60 9.69 0.56
N ILE A 212 -16.51 8.78 0.19
CA ILE A 212 -17.93 8.87 0.56
C ILE A 212 -18.09 8.88 2.08
N MET A 213 -17.32 8.05 2.78
CA MET A 213 -17.35 7.94 4.23
C MET A 213 -16.81 9.19 4.93
N CYS A 214 -15.75 9.80 4.40
CA CYS A 214 -15.21 11.06 4.92
C CYS A 214 -16.20 12.22 4.72
N TYR A 215 -16.81 12.30 3.53
CA TYR A 215 -17.85 13.30 3.25
C TYR A 215 -19.10 13.11 4.11
N TRP A 216 -19.47 11.86 4.43
CA TRP A 216 -20.55 11.61 5.36
C TRP A 216 -20.26 12.26 6.72
N GLY A 217 -19.05 12.08 7.26
CA GLY A 217 -18.61 12.69 8.52
C GLY A 217 -18.61 14.22 8.46
N PHE A 218 -18.10 14.77 7.37
CA PHE A 218 -18.09 16.22 7.11
C PHE A 218 -19.50 16.82 7.07
N MET A 219 -20.40 16.25 6.27
CA MET A 219 -21.79 16.73 6.16
C MET A 219 -22.57 16.54 7.46
N TRP A 220 -22.25 15.50 8.22
CA TRP A 220 -22.90 15.23 9.49
C TRP A 220 -22.59 16.29 10.55
N VAL A 221 -21.38 16.86 10.57
CA VAL A 221 -21.05 18.00 11.45
C VAL A 221 -21.89 19.23 11.09
N PHE A 222 -21.99 19.59 9.81
CA PHE A 222 -22.84 20.70 9.37
C PHE A 222 -24.30 20.51 9.78
N TYR A 223 -24.83 19.30 9.61
CA TYR A 223 -26.18 18.97 10.06
C TYR A 223 -26.37 19.16 11.56
N LYS A 224 -25.35 18.83 12.38
CA LYS A 224 -25.40 19.02 13.84
C LYS A 224 -25.29 20.49 14.26
N GLU A 225 -24.55 21.29 13.53
CA GLU A 225 -24.37 22.74 13.76
C GLU A 225 -25.49 23.59 13.12
N GLY A 226 -26.56 22.95 12.62
CA GLY A 226 -27.80 23.60 12.21
C GLY A 226 -27.91 23.95 10.72
N TYR A 227 -26.96 23.54 9.90
CA TYR A 227 -26.97 23.77 8.45
C TYR A 227 -27.70 22.64 7.71
N LYS A 228 -28.43 22.99 6.65
CA LYS A 228 -29.01 22.00 5.74
C LYS A 228 -27.96 21.57 4.73
N VAL A 229 -27.77 20.27 4.56
CA VAL A 229 -26.73 19.70 3.67
C VAL A 229 -26.90 20.16 2.21
N ASN A 230 -28.15 20.32 1.74
CA ASN A 230 -28.42 20.77 0.38
C ASN A 230 -28.08 22.25 0.15
N ASP A 231 -28.02 23.05 1.21
CA ASP A 231 -27.75 24.49 1.11
C ASP A 231 -26.24 24.78 1.12
N LEU A 232 -25.39 23.75 1.29
CA LEU A 232 -23.93 23.90 1.29
C LEU A 232 -23.33 23.97 -0.12
N TRP A 233 -24.04 23.50 -1.13
CA TRP A 233 -23.56 23.52 -2.51
C TRP A 233 -23.42 24.97 -3.01
N ASN A 234 -22.34 25.27 -3.74
CA ASN A 234 -22.00 26.62 -4.20
C ASN A 234 -21.85 27.69 -3.08
N THR A 235 -21.42 27.30 -1.88
CA THR A 235 -21.14 28.23 -0.79
C THR A 235 -19.65 28.41 -0.48
N ASN A 236 -18.75 27.81 -1.26
CA ASN A 236 -17.30 27.81 -1.00
C ASN A 236 -16.71 29.19 -0.68
N THR A 237 -17.09 30.24 -1.42
CA THR A 237 -16.65 31.61 -1.17
C THR A 237 -17.16 32.16 0.15
N ASP A 238 -18.38 31.78 0.54
CA ASP A 238 -19.05 32.31 1.72
C ASP A 238 -18.27 32.00 2.99
N TRP A 239 -17.64 30.83 3.05
CA TRP A 239 -16.84 30.39 4.19
C TRP A 239 -15.48 31.11 4.29
N SER A 240 -15.09 31.91 3.30
CA SER A 240 -13.86 32.70 3.31
C SER A 240 -14.08 34.21 3.40
N THR A 241 -15.30 34.71 3.14
CA THR A 241 -15.60 36.15 3.16
C THR A 241 -15.61 36.71 4.58
N GLU A 242 -14.69 37.63 4.86
CA GLU A 242 -14.62 38.35 6.14
C GLU A 242 -15.68 39.46 6.22
N PRO A 243 -16.17 39.82 7.42
CA PRO A 243 -17.13 40.91 7.58
C PRO A 243 -16.68 42.27 7.05
N SER A 244 -15.36 42.51 6.92
CA SER A 244 -14.80 43.73 6.33
C SER A 244 -15.05 43.86 4.83
N ASP A 245 -15.29 42.73 4.17
CA ASP A 245 -15.47 42.65 2.71
C ASP A 245 -16.96 42.61 2.33
N PHE A 246 -17.88 42.70 3.29
CA PHE A 246 -19.31 42.67 3.04
C PHE A 246 -19.77 43.95 2.35
N ASP A 247 -20.54 43.79 1.27
CA ASP A 247 -21.40 44.86 0.78
C ASP A 247 -22.73 44.90 1.55
N ASP A 248 -23.59 45.88 1.23
CA ASP A 248 -24.88 46.04 1.90
C ASP A 248 -25.81 44.83 1.66
N ASP A 249 -25.69 44.13 0.52
CA ASP A 249 -26.52 42.96 0.17
C ASP A 249 -26.02 41.71 0.92
N ASP A 250 -24.71 41.50 0.98
CA ASP A 250 -24.05 40.45 1.73
C ASP A 250 -24.39 40.53 3.21
N THR A 251 -24.41 41.74 3.78
CA THR A 251 -24.77 41.93 5.19
C THR A 251 -26.19 41.40 5.46
N VAL A 252 -27.16 41.72 4.59
CA VAL A 252 -28.54 41.23 4.72
C VAL A 252 -28.61 39.72 4.50
N ARG A 253 -27.91 39.21 3.50
CA ARG A 253 -27.85 37.77 3.18
C ARG A 253 -27.28 36.95 4.34
N TYR A 254 -26.14 37.35 4.90
CA TYR A 254 -25.51 36.63 6.02
C TYR A 254 -26.34 36.73 7.31
N MET A 255 -27.00 37.86 7.55
CA MET A 255 -27.95 37.99 8.66
C MET A 255 -29.13 37.02 8.50
N ASN A 256 -29.69 36.88 7.29
CA ASN A 256 -30.75 35.92 7.01
C ASN A 256 -30.28 34.47 7.19
N LEU A 257 -29.05 34.13 6.77
CA LEU A 257 -28.46 32.81 7.00
C LEU A 257 -28.27 32.52 8.49
N CYS A 258 -27.86 33.52 9.27
CA CYS A 258 -27.75 33.42 10.73
C CYS A 258 -29.12 33.14 11.37
N LEU A 259 -30.14 33.91 11.00
CA LEU A 259 -31.52 33.74 11.50
C LEU A 259 -32.15 32.40 11.08
N ALA A 260 -31.74 31.86 9.94
CA ALA A 260 -32.20 30.54 9.47
C ALA A 260 -31.53 29.37 10.21
N ASN A 261 -30.40 29.59 10.91
CA ASN A 261 -29.71 28.54 11.63
C ASN A 261 -30.41 28.25 12.97
N THR A 262 -30.85 27.00 13.16
CA THR A 262 -31.62 26.58 14.34
C THR A 262 -30.77 26.30 15.59
N LYS A 263 -29.44 26.36 15.48
CA LYS A 263 -28.47 25.96 16.53
C LYS A 263 -27.56 27.09 17.00
N TYR A 264 -27.51 28.20 16.26
CA TYR A 264 -26.73 29.35 16.67
C TYR A 264 -27.45 30.11 17.81
N GLU A 265 -26.73 30.32 18.92
CA GLU A 265 -27.26 30.99 20.13
C GLU A 265 -26.78 32.44 20.28
N GLY A 266 -25.90 32.92 19.38
CA GLY A 266 -25.32 34.25 19.43
C GLY A 266 -26.22 35.34 18.82
N SER A 267 -25.74 36.58 18.84
CA SER A 267 -26.43 37.70 18.19
C SER A 267 -26.19 37.66 16.69
N CYS A 268 -27.25 37.60 15.88
CA CYS A 268 -27.14 37.75 14.43
C CYS A 268 -26.90 39.21 13.98
N ALA A 269 -27.00 40.18 14.89
CA ALA A 269 -26.64 41.57 14.62
C ALA A 269 -25.12 41.80 14.65
N ASP A 270 -24.36 40.89 15.27
CA ASP A 270 -22.90 40.91 15.27
C ASP A 270 -22.38 40.00 14.14
N THR A 271 -21.95 40.62 13.04
CA THR A 271 -21.45 39.91 11.85
C THR A 271 -20.13 39.20 12.12
N TYR A 272 -19.31 39.68 13.05
CA TYR A 272 -18.06 39.02 13.44
C TYR A 272 -18.33 37.75 14.25
N GLN A 273 -19.27 37.80 15.20
CA GLN A 273 -19.65 36.62 15.98
C GLN A 273 -20.17 35.48 15.08
N TRP A 274 -20.98 35.82 14.07
CA TRP A 274 -21.46 34.84 13.09
C TRP A 274 -20.34 34.31 12.18
N PHE A 275 -19.41 35.16 11.75
CA PHE A 275 -18.24 34.74 10.98
C PHE A 275 -17.38 33.75 11.77
N GLU A 276 -17.07 34.03 13.04
CA GLU A 276 -16.31 33.12 13.91
C GLU A 276 -17.02 31.76 14.09
N TYR A 277 -18.35 31.76 14.26
CA TYR A 277 -19.13 30.53 14.34
C TYR A 277 -19.04 29.69 13.06
N ARG A 278 -19.09 30.34 11.89
CA ARG A 278 -18.92 29.65 10.59
C ARG A 278 -17.52 29.08 10.43
N GLN A 279 -16.47 29.84 10.75
CA GLN A 279 -15.09 29.35 10.73
C GLN A 279 -14.91 28.15 11.66
N THR A 280 -15.42 28.23 12.88
CA THR A 280 -15.36 27.15 13.87
C THR A 280 -16.10 25.90 13.36
N THR A 281 -17.28 26.08 12.75
CA THR A 281 -18.05 24.98 12.16
C THR A 281 -17.27 24.29 11.04
N LEU A 282 -16.65 25.06 10.15
CA LEU A 282 -15.83 24.53 9.07
C LEU A 282 -14.62 23.77 9.61
N ALA A 283 -13.90 24.33 10.58
CA ALA A 283 -12.75 23.70 11.20
C ALA A 283 -13.11 22.39 11.93
N ARG A 284 -14.28 22.32 12.58
CA ARG A 284 -14.83 21.07 13.16
C ARG A 284 -15.20 20.05 12.09
N ALA A 285 -15.79 20.48 10.98
CA ALA A 285 -16.16 19.59 9.88
C ALA A 285 -14.91 19.00 9.21
N GLN A 286 -13.86 19.80 9.04
CA GLN A 286 -12.55 19.37 8.53
C GLN A 286 -11.87 18.37 9.48
N ALA A 287 -11.93 18.63 10.79
CA ALA A 287 -11.45 17.68 11.81
C ALA A 287 -12.23 16.35 11.75
N ALA A 288 -13.54 16.40 11.52
CA ALA A 288 -14.34 15.19 11.33
C ALA A 288 -13.98 14.45 10.04
N TYR A 289 -13.75 15.15 8.92
CA TYR A 289 -13.29 14.52 7.68
C TYR A 289 -11.98 13.76 7.91
N PHE A 290 -10.98 14.42 8.51
CA PHE A 290 -9.71 13.82 8.88
C PHE A 290 -9.87 12.57 9.75
N LEU A 291 -10.69 12.64 10.79
CA LEU A 291 -10.89 11.50 11.68
C LEU A 291 -11.63 10.35 11.00
N HIS A 292 -12.61 10.63 10.14
CA HIS A 292 -13.30 9.59 9.37
C HIS A 292 -12.35 8.92 8.37
N LEU A 293 -11.36 9.64 7.85
CA LEU A 293 -10.31 9.04 7.02
C LEU A 293 -9.45 8.06 7.82
N VAL A 294 -9.03 8.43 9.05
CA VAL A 294 -8.31 7.50 9.95
C VAL A 294 -9.14 6.24 10.24
N TRP A 295 -10.45 6.39 10.51
CA TRP A 295 -11.33 5.23 10.74
C TRP A 295 -11.55 4.39 9.49
N ALA A 296 -11.66 5.02 8.32
CA ALA A 296 -11.77 4.31 7.05
C ALA A 296 -10.50 3.51 6.76
N GLN A 297 -9.33 4.07 7.05
CA GLN A 297 -8.05 3.38 6.96
C GLN A 297 -7.95 2.18 7.90
N PHE A 298 -8.52 2.26 9.11
CA PHE A 298 -8.60 1.08 9.97
C PHE A 298 -9.41 -0.06 9.33
N GLY A 299 -10.52 0.27 8.65
CA GLY A 299 -11.24 -0.70 7.82
C GLY A 299 -10.37 -1.27 6.70
N ASN A 300 -9.65 -0.40 5.98
CA ASN A 300 -8.75 -0.77 4.89
C ASN A 300 -7.61 -1.70 5.34
N ILE A 301 -7.01 -1.47 6.52
CA ILE A 301 -6.00 -2.36 7.09
C ILE A 301 -6.50 -3.80 7.13
N PHE A 302 -7.67 -4.04 7.75
CA PHE A 302 -8.24 -5.39 7.88
C PHE A 302 -8.52 -6.02 6.52
N CYS A 303 -8.94 -5.22 5.54
CA CYS A 303 -9.17 -5.66 4.18
C CYS A 303 -7.86 -6.09 3.48
N ARG A 304 -6.75 -5.38 3.71
CA ARG A 304 -5.46 -5.59 3.02
C ARG A 304 -4.54 -6.62 3.66
N ARG A 305 -4.83 -7.13 4.86
CA ARG A 305 -4.05 -8.21 5.51
C ARG A 305 -3.89 -9.45 4.63
N THR A 306 -4.93 -9.75 3.86
CA THR A 306 -5.00 -10.90 2.97
C THR A 306 -5.60 -10.51 1.64
N GLN A 307 -5.12 -11.10 0.54
CA GLN A 307 -5.74 -10.86 -0.77
C GLN A 307 -6.86 -11.86 -1.09
N VAL A 308 -6.70 -13.11 -0.66
CA VAL A 308 -7.59 -14.23 -1.01
C VAL A 308 -8.21 -14.88 0.23
N ASN A 309 -7.40 -15.14 1.26
CA ASN A 309 -7.86 -15.74 2.52
C ASN A 309 -8.68 -14.75 3.36
N SER A 310 -9.43 -15.23 4.34
CA SER A 310 -10.20 -14.34 5.22
C SER A 310 -9.24 -13.55 6.11
N GLY A 311 -9.42 -12.23 6.17
CA GLY A 311 -8.58 -11.33 6.97
C GLY A 311 -8.94 -11.28 8.45
N ILE A 312 -10.13 -11.78 8.83
CA ILE A 312 -10.70 -11.71 10.18
C ILE A 312 -10.57 -13.05 10.93
N SER A 313 -9.88 -14.05 10.37
CA SER A 313 -9.66 -15.28 11.13
C SER A 313 -8.90 -14.97 12.41
N TRP A 314 -9.32 -15.58 13.53
CA TRP A 314 -8.74 -15.34 14.84
C TRP A 314 -7.23 -15.63 14.87
N GLU A 315 -6.81 -16.65 14.12
CA GLU A 315 -5.40 -17.01 13.91
C GLU A 315 -4.63 -15.86 13.25
N ARG A 316 -5.20 -15.24 12.21
CA ARG A 316 -4.54 -14.14 11.50
C ARG A 316 -4.42 -12.89 12.37
N ILE A 317 -5.46 -12.56 13.13
CA ILE A 317 -5.41 -11.41 14.04
C ILE A 317 -4.29 -11.58 15.07
N LYS A 318 -4.12 -12.80 15.61
CA LYS A 318 -3.04 -13.12 16.56
C LYS A 318 -1.64 -13.18 15.95
N ALA A 319 -1.52 -13.52 14.67
CA ALA A 319 -0.23 -13.61 13.98
C ALA A 319 0.55 -12.28 13.97
N ASN A 320 -0.15 -11.15 13.82
CA ASN A 320 0.47 -9.83 13.79
C ASN A 320 -0.14 -8.86 14.82
N PRO A 321 0.24 -8.97 16.12
CA PRO A 321 -0.23 -8.05 17.15
C PRO A 321 0.37 -6.64 16.99
N ARG A 322 1.49 -6.52 16.25
CA ARG A 322 2.18 -5.24 16.00
C ARG A 322 1.31 -4.31 15.16
N LEU A 323 0.47 -4.86 14.27
CA LEU A 323 -0.51 -4.09 13.51
C LEU A 323 -1.49 -3.33 14.39
N LEU A 324 -2.00 -3.98 15.45
CA LEU A 324 -2.91 -3.32 16.41
C LEU A 324 -2.21 -2.19 17.18
N LEU A 325 -0.92 -2.36 17.49
CA LEU A 325 -0.12 -1.29 18.07
C LEU A 325 0.04 -0.12 17.10
N GLY A 326 0.30 -0.39 15.82
CA GLY A 326 0.38 0.64 14.77
C GLY A 326 -0.93 1.44 14.65
N MET A 327 -2.07 0.76 14.69
CA MET A 327 -3.40 1.40 14.71
C MET A 327 -3.61 2.24 15.97
N LEU A 328 -3.21 1.75 17.15
CA LEU A 328 -3.31 2.51 18.38
C LEU A 328 -2.48 3.80 18.32
N VAL A 329 -1.24 3.72 17.84
CA VAL A 329 -0.35 4.88 17.66
C VAL A 329 -0.98 5.87 16.66
N SER A 330 -1.51 5.38 15.55
CA SER A 330 -2.23 6.18 14.54
C SER A 330 -3.40 6.95 15.16
N LEU A 331 -4.24 6.28 15.96
CA LEU A 331 -5.36 6.93 16.66
C LEU A 331 -4.86 7.98 17.67
N CYS A 332 -3.81 7.67 18.43
CA CYS A 332 -3.21 8.62 19.36
C CYS A 332 -2.71 9.88 18.65
N ILE A 333 -2.02 9.73 17.51
CA ILE A 333 -1.57 10.86 16.68
C ILE A 333 -2.78 11.66 16.19
N GLY A 334 -3.81 10.99 15.64
CA GLY A 334 -5.02 11.66 15.16
C GLY A 334 -5.75 12.45 16.25
N VAL A 335 -5.88 11.89 17.46
CA VAL A 335 -6.45 12.59 18.62
C VAL A 335 -5.56 13.77 19.04
N CYS A 336 -4.23 13.61 19.06
CA CYS A 336 -3.31 14.71 19.37
C CYS A 336 -3.46 15.88 18.38
N VAL A 337 -3.60 15.61 17.08
CA VAL A 337 -3.78 16.66 16.05
C VAL A 337 -5.05 17.48 16.30
N ILE A 338 -6.15 16.83 16.71
CA ILE A 338 -7.45 17.49 16.89
C ILE A 338 -7.55 18.22 18.25
N TYR A 339 -6.93 17.70 19.32
CA TYR A 339 -7.16 18.18 20.69
C TYR A 339 -5.98 18.93 21.33
N LEU A 340 -4.79 18.91 20.74
CA LEU A 340 -3.63 19.60 21.31
C LEU A 340 -3.63 21.10 20.91
N PRO A 341 -3.63 22.06 21.87
CA PRO A 341 -3.82 23.48 21.57
C PRO A 341 -2.80 24.08 20.60
N GLY A 342 -1.55 23.62 20.64
CA GLY A 342 -0.52 24.09 19.71
C GLY A 342 -0.72 23.58 18.28
N LEU A 343 -1.20 22.35 18.12
CA LEU A 343 -1.46 21.75 16.81
C LEU A 343 -2.75 22.28 16.19
N GLN A 344 -3.77 22.58 16.99
CA GLN A 344 -5.03 23.18 16.53
C GLN A 344 -4.79 24.48 15.75
N HIS A 345 -3.94 25.37 16.27
CA HIS A 345 -3.62 26.62 15.59
C HIS A 345 -2.82 26.40 14.29
N VAL A 346 -1.90 25.44 14.27
CA VAL A 346 -1.09 25.13 13.08
C VAL A 346 -1.94 24.48 12.00
N CYS A 347 -2.73 23.48 12.37
CA CYS A 347 -3.59 22.71 11.47
C CYS A 347 -4.93 23.41 11.16
N LYS A 348 -5.19 24.56 11.79
CA LYS A 348 -6.45 25.32 11.79
C LYS A 348 -7.69 24.41 11.90
N VAL A 349 -7.62 23.45 12.82
CA VAL A 349 -8.72 22.53 13.12
C VAL A 349 -9.27 22.81 14.51
N ASP A 350 -10.57 22.64 14.66
CA ASP A 350 -11.24 22.78 15.95
C ASP A 350 -11.61 21.42 16.54
N PRO A 351 -11.57 21.27 17.87
CA PRO A 351 -11.88 20.02 18.52
C PRO A 351 -13.35 19.68 18.31
N ILE A 352 -13.60 18.47 17.83
CA ILE A 352 -14.94 17.89 17.82
C ILE A 352 -15.30 17.39 19.23
N TRP A 353 -16.59 17.24 19.50
CA TRP A 353 -17.04 16.63 20.75
C TRP A 353 -16.52 15.20 20.86
N ILE A 354 -16.06 14.78 22.06
CA ILE A 354 -15.49 13.43 22.27
C ILE A 354 -16.46 12.32 21.85
N LYS A 355 -17.77 12.51 22.07
CA LYS A 355 -18.83 11.59 21.60
C LYS A 355 -18.85 11.41 20.07
N TYR A 356 -18.27 12.35 19.33
CA TYR A 356 -18.19 12.33 17.87
C TYR A 356 -16.88 11.76 17.35
N VAL A 357 -15.90 11.50 18.22
CA VAL A 357 -14.65 10.85 17.81
C VAL A 357 -14.92 9.44 17.27
N PHE A 358 -15.84 8.72 17.90
CA PHE A 358 -16.15 7.33 17.53
C PHE A 358 -17.26 7.20 16.49
N THR A 359 -17.73 8.31 15.89
CA THR A 359 -18.78 8.21 14.87
C THR A 359 -18.26 7.70 13.55
N GLY A 360 -16.95 7.60 13.35
CA GLY A 360 -16.40 6.88 12.20
C GLY A 360 -16.36 5.37 12.41
N CYS A 361 -16.51 4.84 13.63
CA CYS A 361 -16.27 3.41 13.88
C CYS A 361 -17.25 2.47 13.16
N TRP A 362 -18.46 2.93 12.82
CA TRP A 362 -19.44 2.11 12.07
C TRP A 362 -19.00 1.81 10.63
N ILE A 363 -18.02 2.57 10.11
CA ILE A 363 -17.42 2.35 8.79
C ILE A 363 -16.72 0.99 8.74
N ILE A 364 -15.95 0.67 9.78
CA ILE A 364 -15.09 -0.53 9.84
C ILE A 364 -15.88 -1.82 9.52
N PRO A 365 -16.97 -2.16 10.22
CA PRO A 365 -17.68 -3.42 9.95
C PRO A 365 -18.30 -3.47 8.56
N ILE A 366 -18.76 -2.35 7.99
CA ILE A 366 -19.29 -2.31 6.62
C ILE A 366 -18.17 -2.57 5.61
N TYR A 367 -17.04 -1.88 5.79
CA TYR A 367 -15.89 -2.00 4.91
C TYR A 367 -15.36 -3.43 4.87
N VAL A 368 -15.19 -4.01 6.06
CA VAL A 368 -14.72 -5.37 6.27
C VAL A 368 -15.72 -6.40 5.73
N PHE A 369 -17.02 -6.18 5.90
CA PHE A 369 -18.06 -7.07 5.37
C PHE A 369 -18.03 -7.14 3.84
N LEU A 370 -17.95 -5.99 3.16
CA LEU A 370 -17.91 -5.93 1.69
C LEU A 370 -16.68 -6.66 1.13
N GLU A 371 -15.53 -6.50 1.77
CA GLU A 371 -14.30 -7.16 1.35
C GLU A 371 -14.30 -8.67 1.64
N GLU A 372 -14.80 -9.10 2.81
CA GLU A 372 -14.92 -10.53 3.09
C GLU A 372 -15.94 -11.20 2.18
N LEU A 373 -17.01 -10.50 1.78
CA LEU A 373 -17.95 -11.00 0.79
C LEU A 373 -17.25 -11.20 -0.56
N ARG A 374 -16.43 -10.24 -1.02
CA ARG A 374 -15.60 -10.36 -2.23
C ARG A 374 -14.68 -11.59 -2.13
N LYS A 375 -13.95 -11.74 -1.02
CA LYS A 375 -13.03 -12.86 -0.80
C LYS A 375 -13.75 -14.20 -0.69
N TYR A 376 -14.94 -14.24 -0.10
CA TYR A 376 -15.76 -15.44 -0.03
C TYR A 376 -16.15 -15.95 -1.42
N PHE A 377 -16.61 -15.07 -2.31
CA PHE A 377 -16.90 -15.44 -3.70
C PHE A 377 -15.65 -15.83 -4.49
N ILE A 378 -14.48 -15.26 -4.17
CA ILE A 378 -13.20 -15.69 -4.75
C ILE A 378 -12.88 -17.13 -4.40
N ARG A 379 -13.04 -17.51 -3.13
CA ARG A 379 -12.73 -18.87 -2.64
C ARG A 379 -13.72 -19.92 -3.11
N ARG A 380 -14.97 -19.55 -3.37
CA ARG A 380 -16.05 -20.49 -3.75
C ARG A 380 -15.90 -21.03 -5.17
N ASP A 381 -15.47 -20.21 -6.13
CA ASP A 381 -15.30 -20.62 -7.52
C ASP A 381 -13.82 -20.85 -7.87
N LEU A 382 -13.52 -21.93 -8.61
CA LEU A 382 -12.15 -22.31 -8.99
C LEU A 382 -11.37 -21.10 -9.59
N PRO A 383 -10.14 -20.80 -9.12
CA PRO A 383 -9.40 -19.57 -9.44
C PRO A 383 -9.24 -19.29 -10.94
N LYS A 384 -9.11 -20.35 -11.76
CA LYS A 384 -8.93 -20.22 -13.22
C LYS A 384 -10.20 -19.76 -13.95
N ARG A 385 -11.40 -20.00 -13.39
CA ARG A 385 -12.69 -19.59 -13.98
C ARG A 385 -13.31 -18.38 -13.29
N ASN A 386 -12.79 -17.98 -12.14
CA ASN A 386 -13.37 -16.91 -11.34
C ASN A 386 -13.02 -15.52 -11.93
N PHE A 387 -14.01 -14.86 -12.53
CA PHE A 387 -13.87 -13.50 -13.05
C PHE A 387 -13.46 -12.51 -11.96
N LEU A 388 -14.00 -12.67 -10.74
CA LEU A 388 -13.68 -11.81 -9.60
C LEU A 388 -12.20 -11.90 -9.22
N TYR A 389 -11.63 -13.11 -9.22
CA TYR A 389 -10.20 -13.32 -8.97
C TYR A 389 -9.35 -12.57 -10.01
N ARG A 390 -9.66 -12.76 -11.29
CA ARG A 390 -8.97 -12.09 -12.41
C ARG A 390 -9.13 -10.58 -12.42
N LEU A 391 -10.19 -10.03 -11.81
CA LEU A 391 -10.42 -8.60 -11.72
C LEU A 391 -9.83 -7.96 -10.46
N THR A 392 -9.74 -8.68 -9.34
CA THR A 392 -9.49 -8.05 -8.02
C THR A 392 -8.25 -8.53 -7.26
N VAL A 393 -7.60 -9.63 -7.65
CA VAL A 393 -6.36 -10.13 -7.01
C VAL A 393 -5.11 -9.68 -7.78
N TYR A 394 -4.09 -9.10 -7.15
CA TYR A 394 -2.97 -8.44 -7.85
C TYR A 394 -1.59 -8.68 -7.23
#